data_AF-A0A821NY93-F1
#
_entry.id   AF-A0A821NY93-F1
#
_cell.length_a   1.000
_cell.length_b   1.000
_cell.length_c   1.000
_cell.angle_alpha   90.00
_cell.angle_beta   90.00
_cell.angle_gamma   90.00
#
_symmetry.space_group_name_H-M   'P 1'
#
loop_
_entity.id
_entity.type
_entity.pdbx_description
1 polymer ?
#
loop_
_entity_poly.entity_id
_entity_poly.type
_entity_poly.pdbx_seq_one_letter_code
_entity_poly.pdbx_strand_id
1 'polypeptide(L)'
;THDGIIREDIFVNWMSREPQTLVWLPTLHRLIATETVRHEAQCNVCKTYPLIGMRYRCLRCFNFDLCQTCFFTGDHGQKHDGTHPIEEYCKQV
;
A
#
# COMPACT_ATOMS: atom_id res chain seq x y z
N THR A 1 37.20 -4.05 -26.85
CA THR A 1 36.31 -3.48 -25.80
C THR A 1 35.60 -4.59 -25.02
N HIS A 2 36.34 -5.60 -24.60
CA HIS A 2 35.83 -6.78 -23.89
C HIS A 2 36.75 -7.01 -22.70
N ASP A 3 36.25 -6.77 -21.50
CA ASP A 3 36.60 -7.47 -20.26
C ASP A 3 35.56 -7.06 -19.21
N GLY A 4 34.49 -7.85 -19.12
CA GLY A 4 33.34 -7.63 -18.23
C GLY A 4 33.63 -7.95 -16.76
N ILE A 5 34.80 -7.57 -16.26
CA ILE A 5 35.19 -7.81 -14.87
C ILE A 5 34.69 -6.62 -14.04
N ILE A 6 33.64 -6.85 -13.25
CA ILE A 6 33.17 -5.88 -12.26
C ILE A 6 34.20 -5.85 -11.12
N ARG A 7 34.77 -4.67 -10.84
CA ARG A 7 35.70 -4.49 -9.72
C ARG A 7 34.98 -4.67 -8.38
N GLU A 8 35.69 -5.25 -7.41
CA GLU A 8 35.18 -5.54 -6.07
C GLU A 8 34.64 -4.30 -5.35
N ASP A 9 35.31 -3.15 -5.46
CA ASP A 9 34.88 -1.89 -4.86
C ASP A 9 33.54 -1.39 -5.43
N ILE A 10 33.32 -1.57 -6.74
CA ILE A 10 32.07 -1.22 -7.41
C ILE A 10 30.95 -2.16 -6.96
N PHE A 11 31.24 -3.47 -6.87
CA PHE A 11 30.28 -4.47 -6.42
C PHE A 11 29.86 -4.27 -4.95
N VAL A 12 30.82 -4.00 -4.06
CA VAL A 12 30.55 -3.73 -2.64
C VAL A 12 29.81 -2.40 -2.46
N ASN A 13 30.14 -1.35 -3.22
CA ASN A 13 29.36 -0.10 -3.21
C ASN A 13 27.92 -0.32 -3.67
N TRP A 14 27.71 -1.13 -4.72
CA TRP A 14 26.38 -1.50 -5.19
C TRP A 14 25.61 -2.31 -4.15
N MET A 15 26.25 -3.30 -3.51
CA MET A 15 25.64 -4.14 -2.47
C MET A 15 25.31 -3.35 -1.20
N SER A 16 26.13 -2.34 -0.86
CA SER A 16 25.93 -1.48 0.31
C SER A 16 24.82 -0.45 0.11
N ARG A 17 24.35 -0.24 -1.13
CA ARG A 17 23.11 0.49 -1.37
C ARG A 17 21.99 -0.43 -0.96
N GLU A 18 21.21 -0.04 0.04
CA GLU A 18 20.01 -0.79 0.41
C GLU A 18 19.20 -1.09 -0.86
N PRO A 19 18.99 -2.39 -1.19
CA PRO A 19 18.20 -2.72 -2.35
C PRO A 19 16.85 -2.07 -2.18
N GLN A 20 16.39 -1.33 -3.20
CA GLN A 20 15.12 -0.61 -3.15
C GLN A 20 13.92 -1.51 -2.83
N THR A 21 14.07 -2.82 -3.00
CA THR A 21 13.09 -3.84 -2.61
C THR A 21 12.94 -4.01 -1.10
N LEU A 22 13.99 -3.79 -0.29
CA LEU A 22 13.91 -3.89 1.17
C LEU A 22 13.06 -2.78 1.78
N VAL A 23 13.02 -1.60 1.15
CA VAL A 23 12.15 -0.47 1.54
C VAL A 23 10.66 -0.89 1.55
N TRP A 24 10.28 -1.85 0.70
CA TRP A 24 8.92 -2.35 0.61
C TRP A 24 8.59 -3.47 1.60
N LEU A 25 9.58 -4.06 2.30
CA LEU A 25 9.34 -5.18 3.22
C LEU A 25 8.28 -4.88 4.29
N PRO A 26 8.28 -3.71 4.97
CA PRO A 26 7.24 -3.41 5.95
C PRO A 26 5.84 -3.31 5.32
N THR A 27 5.74 -2.76 4.12
CA THR A 27 4.48 -2.65 3.38
C THR A 27 3.97 -4.02 2.94
N LEU A 28 4.86 -4.87 2.41
CA LEU A 28 4.57 -6.27 2.08
C LEU A 28 4.09 -7.05 3.30
N HIS A 29 4.77 -6.91 4.44
CA HIS A 29 4.36 -7.55 5.69
C HIS A 29 2.95 -7.12 6.10
N ARG A 30 2.62 -5.82 6.03
CA ARG A 30 1.25 -5.35 6.33
C ARG A 30 0.23 -5.92 5.35
N LEU A 31 0.52 -5.93 4.05
CA LEU A 31 -0.38 -6.49 3.02
C LEU A 31 -0.71 -7.95 3.30
N ILE A 32 0.31 -8.78 3.53
CA ILE A 32 0.16 -10.20 3.84
C ILE A 32 -0.59 -10.39 5.16
N ALA A 33 -0.24 -9.64 6.21
CA ALA A 33 -0.91 -9.74 7.49
C ALA A 33 -2.40 -9.38 7.43
N THR A 34 -2.80 -8.54 6.47
CA THR A 34 -4.20 -8.12 6.30
C THR A 34 -5.02 -8.99 5.37
N GLU A 35 -4.42 -9.91 4.62
CA GLU A 35 -5.08 -10.65 3.51
C GLU A 35 -6.42 -11.30 3.92
N THR A 36 -6.53 -11.74 5.17
CA THR A 36 -7.73 -12.39 5.72
C THR A 36 -8.48 -11.53 6.74
N VAL A 37 -8.01 -10.31 7.02
CA VAL A 37 -8.66 -9.39 7.95
C VAL A 37 -9.96 -8.88 7.33
N ARG A 38 -11.04 -8.97 8.11
CA ARG A 38 -12.37 -8.52 7.73
C ARG A 38 -12.74 -7.26 8.51
N HIS A 39 -13.27 -6.26 7.81
CA HIS A 39 -13.83 -5.06 8.41
C HIS A 39 -15.31 -4.92 8.05
N GLU A 40 -16.13 -4.61 9.04
CA GLU A 40 -17.55 -4.29 8.88
C GLU A 40 -17.73 -2.86 8.30
N ALA A 41 -17.12 -2.63 7.15
CA ALA A 41 -17.13 -1.37 6.40
C ALA A 41 -17.40 -1.65 4.92
N GLN A 42 -17.95 -0.67 4.22
CA GLN A 42 -18.24 -0.75 2.78
C GLN A 42 -17.36 0.25 2.03
N CYS A 43 -16.79 -0.16 0.90
CA CYS A 43 -16.08 0.78 0.03
C CYS A 43 -17.06 1.82 -0.54
N ASN A 44 -16.78 3.11 -0.37
CA ASN A 44 -17.64 4.18 -0.89
C ASN A 44 -17.61 4.30 -2.42
N VAL A 45 -16.63 3.70 -3.09
CA VAL A 45 -16.45 3.73 -4.55
C VAL A 45 -17.07 2.50 -5.21
N CYS A 46 -16.47 1.31 -5.04
CA CYS A 46 -16.94 0.08 -5.67
C CYS A 46 -18.07 -0.65 -4.93
N LYS A 47 -18.48 -0.16 -3.75
CA LYS A 47 -19.57 -0.71 -2.93
C LYS A 47 -19.36 -2.13 -2.37
N THR A 48 -18.17 -2.71 -2.52
CA THR A 48 -17.83 -3.99 -1.89
C THR A 48 -18.00 -3.93 -0.37
N TYR A 49 -18.64 -4.95 0.18
CA TYR A 49 -18.87 -5.17 1.61
C TYR A 49 -18.90 -6.69 1.89
N PRO A 50 -18.29 -7.18 2.97
CA PRO A 50 -17.38 -6.46 3.87
C PRO A 50 -16.08 -6.08 3.14
N LEU A 51 -15.30 -5.16 3.71
CA LEU A 51 -13.92 -4.98 3.28
C LEU A 51 -13.06 -6.15 3.80
N ILE A 52 -12.32 -6.78 2.89
CA ILE A 52 -11.33 -7.83 3.20
C ILE A 52 -9.97 -7.28 2.76
N GLY A 53 -8.93 -7.46 3.58
CA GLY A 53 -7.63 -6.82 3.34
C GLY A 53 -7.49 -5.51 4.12
N MET A 54 -6.71 -4.59 3.56
CA MET A 54 -6.56 -3.24 4.11
C MET A 54 -7.82 -2.40 3.94
N ARG A 55 -8.19 -1.67 5.01
CA ARG A 55 -9.19 -0.60 4.97
C ARG A 55 -8.50 0.76 4.99
N TYR A 56 -8.89 1.63 4.07
CA TYR A 56 -8.36 2.99 3.95
C TYR A 56 -9.46 4.01 4.26
N ARG A 57 -9.36 4.71 5.39
CA ARG A 57 -10.37 5.68 5.82
C ARG A 57 -9.88 7.10 5.58
N CYS A 58 -10.70 7.91 4.93
CA CYS A 58 -10.42 9.34 4.81
C CYS A 58 -10.69 10.06 6.14
N LEU A 59 -9.73 10.87 6.59
CA LEU A 59 -9.84 11.63 7.84
C LEU A 59 -10.61 12.96 7.70
N ARG A 60 -10.92 13.39 6.47
CA ARG A 60 -11.70 14.61 6.20
C ARG A 60 -13.13 14.33 5.74
N CYS A 61 -13.35 13.25 5.00
CA CYS A 61 -14.67 12.89 4.48
C CYS A 61 -15.44 12.07 5.52
N PHE A 62 -16.70 12.42 5.75
CA PHE A 62 -17.54 11.71 6.72
C PHE A 62 -17.81 10.26 6.27
N ASN A 63 -17.39 9.30 7.09
CA ASN A 63 -17.56 7.85 6.86
C ASN A 63 -17.23 7.42 5.42
N PHE A 64 -16.06 7.86 4.95
CA PHE A 64 -15.56 7.51 3.63
C PHE A 64 -14.41 6.50 3.76
N ASP A 65 -14.70 5.27 3.37
CA ASP A 65 -13.81 4.14 3.36
C ASP A 65 -13.54 3.68 1.92
N LEU A 66 -12.30 3.28 1.66
CA LEU A 66 -11.85 2.70 0.41
C LEU A 66 -11.33 1.28 0.67
N CYS A 67 -11.63 0.38 -0.27
CA CYS A 67 -10.93 -0.91 -0.32
C CYS A 67 -9.51 -0.71 -0.88
N GLN A 68 -8.66 -1.71 -0.66
CA GLN A 68 -7.28 -1.74 -1.19
C GLN A 68 -7.21 -1.45 -2.69
N THR A 69 -8.10 -2.06 -3.48
CA THR A 69 -8.12 -1.86 -4.94
C THR A 69 -8.40 -0.40 -5.30
N CYS A 70 -9.48 0.20 -4.77
CA CYS A 70 -9.85 1.58 -5.09
C CYS A 70 -8.78 2.58 -4.62
N PHE A 71 -8.15 2.33 -3.46
CA PHE A 71 -7.06 3.16 -2.97
C PHE A 71 -5.85 3.11 -3.90
N PHE A 72 -5.39 1.92 -4.31
CA PHE A 72 -4.21 1.80 -5.17
C PHE A 72 -4.43 2.20 -6.63
N THR A 73 -5.64 2.02 -7.17
CA THR A 73 -5.98 2.54 -8.51
C THR A 73 -6.18 4.05 -8.51
N GLY A 74 -6.23 4.69 -7.32
CA GLY A 74 -6.56 6.09 -7.18
C GLY A 74 -7.99 6.40 -7.63
N ASP A 75 -8.91 5.42 -7.56
CA ASP A 75 -10.32 5.68 -7.85
C ASP A 75 -11.01 6.19 -6.59
N HIS A 76 -11.29 7.49 -6.58
CA HIS A 76 -11.92 8.20 -5.46
C HIS A 76 -13.37 8.61 -5.75
N GLY A 77 -13.92 8.28 -6.92
CA GLY A 77 -15.19 8.80 -7.39
C GLY A 77 -15.24 10.34 -7.39
N GLN A 78 -16.44 10.92 -7.52
CA GLN A 78 -16.58 12.39 -7.59
C GLN A 78 -16.63 13.08 -6.22
N LYS A 79 -16.82 12.34 -5.13
CA LYS A 79 -17.12 12.90 -3.80
C LYS A 79 -15.91 12.97 -2.85
N HIS A 80 -14.73 12.56 -3.32
CA HIS A 80 -13.52 12.52 -2.52
C HIS A 80 -12.36 13.13 -3.30
N ASP A 81 -11.59 14.01 -2.65
CA ASP A 81 -10.35 14.54 -3.16
C ASP A 81 -9.19 13.64 -2.70
N GLY A 82 -8.41 13.13 -3.66
CA GLY A 82 -7.26 12.24 -3.41
C GLY A 82 -6.12 12.88 -2.60
N THR A 83 -6.15 14.20 -2.36
CA THR A 83 -5.18 14.89 -1.49
C THR A 83 -5.52 14.81 0.00
N HIS A 84 -6.73 14.33 0.34
CA HIS A 84 -7.13 14.21 1.74
C HIS A 84 -6.28 13.17 2.48
N PRO A 85 -5.96 13.42 3.76
CA PRO A 85 -5.22 12.46 4.57
C PRO A 85 -6.03 11.18 4.77
N ILE A 86 -5.37 10.05 4.54
CA ILE A 86 -5.91 8.69 4.67
C ILE A 86 -5.24 8.00 5.86
N GLU A 87 -6.02 7.25 6.62
CA GLU A 87 -5.56 6.35 7.66
C GLU A 87 -5.76 4.88 7.25
N GLU A 88 -4.72 4.07 7.43
CA GLU A 88 -4.68 2.64 7.12
C GLU A 88 -5.09 1.82 8.35
N TYR A 89 -6.04 0.91 8.18
CA TYR A 89 -6.48 -0.03 9.20
C TYR A 89 -6.12 -1.46 8.77
N CYS A 90 -5.28 -2.12 9.57
CA CYS A 90 -4.78 -3.48 9.31
C CYS A 90 -5.30 -4.54 10.28
N LYS A 91 -6.17 -4.16 11.24
CA LYS A 91 -6.68 -5.05 12.27
C LYS A 91 -8.19 -4.91 12.37
N GLN A 92 -8.86 -6.01 12.65
CA GLN A 92 -10.26 -5.97 13.05
C GLN A 92 -10.31 -5.40 14.48
N VAL A 93 -10.81 -4.18 14.61
CA VAL A 93 -11.09 -3.54 15.91
C VAL A 93 -12.53 -3.85 16.28
#